data_AF-A0AAU5DHE1-F1
#
_entry.id   AF-A0AAU5DHE1-F1
#
_cell.length_a   1.000
_cell.length_b   1.000
_cell.length_c   1.000
_cell.angle_alpha   90.00
_cell.angle_beta   90.00
_cell.angle_gamma   90.00
#
_symmetry.space_group_name_H-M   'P 1'
#
loop_
_entity.id
_entity.type
_entity.pdbx_description
1 polymer ?
#
loop_
_entity_poly.entity_id
_entity_poly.type
_entity_poly.pdbx_seq_one_letter_code
_entity_poly.pdbx_strand_id
1 'polypeptide(L)'
;MVINLTGPVGSGKSAILAELATVVPVVDDIRSEDDLARLALPAGGPVVVASRRPLPSYRAWRPGVEVIPVEAEPWPDEEIGLMVDGLGITHPHLRDGVLRLAGGNVLLASALCRALHTAPGDVPGALDAAADAAAREVCERLGDEVAGIERALMLVAAVGQCDAELLTQLGEDGTLFGRLRACSVVVPGALGLAVAEPFRTVFDQALRWRTPVAYRSARTLAAAHHTRLIPAEHTGAARGDRMAGSLFASLDGPVRRLFSPVTTPVHVRPARADDASDVGRLVRVWAERGGMDVRRSERLLGSVLHAVPEGVYVVCDREDRPVGLSSTAPIHDATVAVLEPLLQQHADAASGGGLFIGLAVYEERQEAARSALFRHLLSSAIGRGRLVTSTPSPEYQALYEHVGVRAHGQLRHDVYGGGSACRVYSQDFAGEGGVPPWLERLRPPAPAPVLPDDAAWLSRRIREALDGLHRPQLLACSPLLPVAGDPATLRELLESGVQHLLKSTVATEVEAGRILSQYYVERCGGHEFIAIRLHLSRATYFRRLNQGLALLATVVLSRCRPVTS
;
A
#
# COMPACT_ATOMS: atom_id res chain seq x y z
N MET A 1 -39.48 -1.84 8.92
CA MET A 1 -38.14 -2.40 9.16
C MET A 1 -37.46 -2.60 7.82
N VAL A 2 -36.20 -2.18 7.68
CA VAL A 2 -35.40 -2.36 6.46
C VAL A 2 -34.22 -3.27 6.79
N ILE A 3 -34.11 -4.39 6.08
CA ILE A 3 -32.90 -5.21 6.08
C ILE A 3 -32.00 -4.62 5.01
N ASN A 4 -30.85 -4.11 5.40
CA ASN A 4 -29.92 -3.47 4.50
C ASN A 4 -28.76 -4.40 4.19
N LEU A 5 -28.78 -5.00 3.00
CA LEU A 5 -27.70 -5.82 2.49
C LEU A 5 -26.57 -4.92 1.98
N THR A 6 -25.55 -4.70 2.81
CA THR A 6 -24.44 -3.79 2.53
C THR A 6 -23.22 -4.52 2.00
N GLY A 7 -22.47 -3.92 1.10
CA GLY A 7 -21.15 -4.41 0.74
C GLY A 7 -20.61 -3.69 -0.48
N PRO A 8 -19.32 -3.86 -0.80
CA PRO A 8 -18.72 -3.19 -1.94
C PRO A 8 -19.35 -3.65 -3.27
N VAL A 9 -19.02 -2.93 -4.35
CA VAL A 9 -19.46 -3.29 -5.70
C VAL A 9 -19.07 -4.75 -6.02
N GLY A 10 -20.01 -5.53 -6.55
CA GLY A 10 -19.73 -6.91 -6.98
C GLY A 10 -19.66 -7.98 -5.88
N SER A 11 -20.03 -7.67 -4.64
CA SER A 11 -20.04 -8.63 -3.51
C SER A 11 -21.15 -9.69 -3.57
N GLY A 12 -21.71 -10.01 -4.74
CA GLY A 12 -22.75 -11.02 -4.90
C GLY A 12 -24.17 -10.62 -4.42
N LYS A 13 -24.38 -9.37 -3.96
CA LYS A 13 -25.69 -8.90 -3.45
C LYS A 13 -26.86 -9.18 -4.39
N SER A 14 -26.70 -8.93 -5.69
CA SER A 14 -27.76 -9.16 -6.67
C SER A 14 -28.16 -10.64 -6.79
N ALA A 15 -27.25 -11.58 -6.52
CA ALA A 15 -27.58 -13.02 -6.47
C ALA A 15 -28.46 -13.33 -5.24
N ILE A 16 -28.07 -12.82 -4.07
CA ILE A 16 -28.87 -12.95 -2.84
C ILE A 16 -30.26 -12.33 -3.01
N LEU A 17 -30.33 -11.14 -3.61
CA LEU A 17 -31.60 -10.46 -3.86
C LEU A 17 -32.49 -11.23 -4.85
N ALA A 18 -31.91 -11.87 -5.88
CA ALA A 18 -32.68 -12.65 -6.84
C ALA A 18 -33.40 -13.84 -6.17
N GLU A 19 -32.77 -14.49 -5.19
CA GLU A 19 -33.40 -15.56 -4.40
C GLU A 19 -34.51 -15.00 -3.50
N LEU A 20 -34.24 -13.89 -2.82
CA LEU A 20 -35.17 -13.26 -1.86
C LEU A 20 -36.37 -12.56 -2.50
N ALA A 21 -36.26 -12.12 -3.76
CA ALA A 21 -37.31 -11.41 -4.49
C ALA A 21 -38.63 -12.20 -4.58
N THR A 22 -38.57 -13.52 -4.39
CA THR A 22 -39.76 -14.40 -4.37
C THR A 22 -40.54 -14.36 -3.06
N VAL A 23 -39.94 -13.86 -1.97
CA VAL A 23 -40.48 -13.92 -0.60
C VAL A 23 -40.73 -12.53 -0.01
N VAL A 24 -39.87 -11.56 -0.30
CA VAL A 24 -39.93 -10.20 0.25
C VAL A 24 -39.66 -9.16 -0.82
N PRO A 25 -40.21 -7.93 -0.71
CA PRO A 25 -39.86 -6.87 -1.65
C PRO A 25 -38.37 -6.52 -1.52
N VAL A 26 -37.69 -6.47 -2.66
CA VAL A 26 -36.27 -6.15 -2.76
C VAL A 26 -36.05 -4.86 -3.54
N VAL A 27 -35.07 -4.08 -3.12
CA VAL A 27 -34.53 -2.95 -3.89
C VAL A 27 -33.04 -3.17 -4.07
N ASP A 28 -32.60 -3.30 -5.31
CA ASP A 28 -31.17 -3.44 -5.60
C ASP A 28 -30.53 -2.08 -5.85
N ASP A 29 -29.22 -2.04 -5.61
CA ASP A 29 -28.32 -1.09 -6.24
C ASP A 29 -28.52 0.38 -5.84
N ILE A 30 -28.70 0.64 -4.54
CA ILE A 30 -28.59 2.00 -4.00
C ILE A 30 -27.11 2.41 -4.00
N ARG A 31 -26.73 3.27 -4.95
CA ARG A 31 -25.36 3.75 -5.16
C ARG A 31 -25.15 5.15 -4.59
N SER A 32 -26.16 6.01 -4.71
CA SER A 32 -26.06 7.46 -4.45
C SER A 32 -27.16 8.00 -3.53
N GLU A 33 -27.02 9.26 -3.12
CA GLU A 33 -28.09 10.01 -2.43
C GLU A 33 -29.34 10.15 -3.31
N ASP A 34 -29.16 10.25 -4.63
CA ASP A 34 -30.27 10.39 -5.59
C ASP A 34 -31.07 9.08 -5.71
N ASP A 35 -30.39 7.93 -5.71
CA ASP A 35 -31.06 6.63 -5.67
C ASP A 35 -31.88 6.48 -4.39
N LEU A 36 -31.30 6.93 -3.27
CA LEU A 36 -31.97 6.90 -1.97
C LEU A 36 -33.18 7.85 -1.91
N ALA A 37 -33.08 9.03 -2.51
CA ALA A 37 -34.19 9.98 -2.58
C ALA A 37 -35.38 9.43 -3.37
N ARG A 38 -35.12 8.56 -4.36
CA ARG A 38 -36.14 7.87 -5.17
C ARG A 38 -36.69 6.60 -4.50
N LEU A 39 -36.10 6.15 -3.40
CA LEU A 39 -36.53 4.95 -2.68
C LEU A 39 -37.95 5.13 -2.10
N ALA A 40 -38.90 4.37 -2.64
CA ALA A 40 -40.24 4.24 -2.09
C ALA A 40 -40.31 2.96 -1.25
N LEU A 41 -40.35 3.12 0.08
CA LEU A 41 -40.54 2.00 1.00
C LEU A 41 -42.04 1.62 1.04
N PRO A 42 -42.40 0.33 0.85
CA PRO A 42 -43.78 -0.12 0.95
C PRO A 42 -44.34 0.07 2.36
N ALA A 43 -45.65 0.33 2.45
CA ALA A 43 -46.34 0.50 3.72
C ALA A 43 -46.64 -0.88 4.34
N GLY A 44 -45.90 -1.23 5.41
CA GLY A 44 -46.08 -2.47 6.16
C GLY A 44 -45.24 -3.63 5.63
N GLY A 45 -44.45 -4.26 6.52
CA GLY A 45 -43.60 -5.41 6.21
C GLY A 45 -42.09 -5.09 6.15
N PRO A 46 -41.22 -6.12 6.19
CA PRO A 46 -39.79 -5.97 5.94
C PRO A 46 -39.51 -5.74 4.45
N VAL A 47 -38.54 -4.86 4.15
CA VAL A 47 -37.97 -4.68 2.82
C VAL A 47 -36.49 -4.99 2.87
N VAL A 48 -35.95 -5.63 1.84
CA VAL A 48 -34.50 -5.82 1.69
C VAL A 48 -33.96 -4.80 0.69
N VAL A 49 -32.99 -4.00 1.10
CA VAL A 49 -32.34 -3.01 0.25
C VAL A 49 -30.87 -3.37 0.13
N ALA A 50 -30.36 -3.51 -1.09
CA ALA A 50 -28.93 -3.60 -1.32
C ALA A 50 -28.33 -2.21 -1.54
N SER A 51 -27.27 -1.91 -0.81
CA SER A 51 -26.53 -0.65 -0.97
C SER A 51 -25.03 -0.87 -0.87
N ARG A 52 -24.26 0.08 -1.39
CA ARG A 52 -22.80 0.04 -1.32
C ARG A 52 -22.24 0.38 0.06
N ARG A 53 -22.98 1.21 0.79
CA ARG A 53 -22.65 1.67 2.15
C ARG A 53 -23.87 1.51 3.05
N PRO A 54 -23.73 1.45 4.39
CA PRO A 54 -24.88 1.43 5.28
C PRO A 54 -25.86 2.58 4.98
N LEU A 55 -27.16 2.30 4.84
CA LEU A 55 -28.19 3.31 4.58
C LEU A 55 -28.13 4.49 5.56
N PRO A 56 -27.91 4.29 6.88
CA PRO A 56 -27.76 5.41 7.82
C PRO A 56 -26.55 6.33 7.56
N SER A 57 -25.59 5.91 6.72
CA SER A 57 -24.44 6.74 6.34
C SER A 57 -24.77 7.78 5.26
N TYR A 58 -25.90 7.63 4.57
CA TYR A 58 -26.38 8.59 3.59
C TYR A 58 -27.09 9.75 4.27
N ARG A 59 -26.84 10.98 3.81
CA ARG A 59 -27.41 12.19 4.40
C ARG A 59 -28.92 12.28 4.20
N ALA A 60 -29.42 11.76 3.08
CA ALA A 60 -30.85 11.73 2.78
C ALA A 60 -31.62 10.61 3.50
N TRP A 61 -30.95 9.82 4.35
CA TRP A 61 -31.63 8.74 5.08
C TRP A 61 -32.67 9.27 6.06
N ARG A 62 -33.83 8.62 6.08
CA ARG A 62 -35.00 9.03 6.88
C ARG A 62 -34.80 8.64 8.36
N PRO A 63 -34.77 9.59 9.30
CA PRO A 63 -34.72 9.28 10.73
C PRO A 63 -35.94 8.46 11.17
N GLY A 64 -35.76 7.52 12.08
CA GLY A 64 -36.85 6.73 12.67
C GLY A 64 -37.25 5.44 11.92
N VAL A 65 -36.64 5.15 10.77
CA VAL A 65 -36.76 3.84 10.11
C VAL A 65 -35.70 2.90 10.68
N GLU A 66 -36.13 1.81 11.31
CA GLU A 66 -35.24 0.76 11.79
C GLU A 66 -34.52 0.07 10.62
N VAL A 67 -33.19 0.05 10.68
CA VAL A 67 -32.31 -0.59 9.70
C VAL A 67 -31.52 -1.71 10.39
N ILE A 68 -31.63 -2.92 9.85
CA ILE A 68 -30.81 -4.07 10.24
C ILE A 68 -29.74 -4.26 9.16
N PRO A 69 -28.47 -3.88 9.42
CA PRO A 69 -27.40 -4.09 8.46
C PRO A 69 -27.04 -5.58 8.37
N VAL A 70 -26.89 -6.08 7.15
CA VAL A 70 -26.38 -7.41 6.83
C VAL A 70 -25.25 -7.21 5.84
N GLU A 71 -24.02 -7.54 6.20
CA GLU A 71 -22.89 -7.41 5.29
C GLU A 71 -22.83 -8.60 4.32
N ALA A 72 -22.69 -8.32 3.03
CA ALA A 72 -22.51 -9.33 2.01
C ALA A 72 -21.07 -9.84 2.05
N GLU A 73 -20.91 -11.09 2.48
CA GLU A 73 -19.62 -11.71 2.64
C GLU A 73 -18.95 -11.99 1.29
N PRO A 74 -17.60 -12.02 1.24
CA PRO A 74 -16.89 -12.59 0.11
C PRO A 74 -17.31 -14.05 -0.09
N TRP A 75 -17.48 -14.45 -1.35
CA TRP A 75 -17.78 -15.85 -1.67
C TRP A 75 -16.59 -16.75 -1.30
N PRO A 76 -16.83 -17.98 -0.84
CA PRO A 76 -15.78 -18.95 -0.63
C PRO A 76 -14.95 -19.20 -1.90
N ASP A 77 -13.65 -19.43 -1.75
CA ASP A 77 -12.75 -19.77 -2.87
C ASP A 77 -13.23 -20.99 -3.68
N GLU A 78 -13.95 -21.92 -3.04
CA GLU A 78 -14.56 -23.06 -3.71
C GLU A 78 -15.65 -22.63 -4.70
N GLU A 79 -16.54 -21.73 -4.29
CA GLU A 79 -17.62 -21.22 -5.14
C GLU A 79 -17.10 -20.34 -6.26
N ILE A 80 -16.14 -19.44 -5.97
CA ILE A 80 -15.44 -18.69 -7.01
C ILE A 80 -14.69 -19.66 -7.94
N GLY A 81 -14.07 -20.71 -7.40
CA GLY A 81 -13.39 -21.73 -8.19
C GLY A 81 -14.31 -22.40 -9.19
N LEU A 82 -15.49 -22.85 -8.75
CA LEU A 82 -16.52 -23.42 -9.62
C LEU A 82 -16.98 -22.44 -10.70
N MET A 83 -17.14 -21.16 -10.35
CA MET A 83 -17.49 -20.11 -11.31
C MET A 83 -16.37 -19.92 -12.35
N VAL A 84 -15.11 -19.85 -11.93
CA VAL A 84 -13.94 -19.68 -12.80
C VAL A 84 -13.78 -20.87 -13.75
N ASP A 85 -13.99 -22.08 -13.24
CA ASP A 85 -13.97 -23.33 -14.01
C ASP A 85 -15.12 -23.35 -15.05
N GLY A 86 -16.33 -22.95 -14.63
CA GLY A 86 -17.49 -22.81 -15.51
C GLY A 86 -17.34 -21.73 -16.59
N LEU A 87 -16.51 -20.71 -16.34
CA LEU A 87 -16.11 -19.70 -17.32
C LEU A 87 -14.95 -20.14 -18.22
N GLY A 88 -14.46 -21.38 -18.09
CA GLY A 88 -13.48 -21.97 -19.00
C GLY A 88 -12.02 -21.60 -18.72
N ILE A 89 -11.69 -21.08 -17.54
CA ILE A 89 -10.30 -20.84 -17.12
C ILE A 89 -9.77 -22.08 -16.39
N THR A 90 -9.18 -23.01 -17.15
CA THR A 90 -8.75 -24.32 -16.61
C THR A 90 -7.26 -24.41 -16.29
N HIS A 91 -6.44 -23.46 -16.74
CA HIS A 91 -5.01 -23.47 -16.47
C HIS A 91 -4.73 -23.15 -14.97
N PRO A 92 -4.07 -24.03 -14.20
CA PRO A 92 -3.95 -23.89 -12.73
C PRO A 92 -3.40 -22.54 -12.28
N HIS A 93 -2.30 -22.07 -12.89
CA HIS A 93 -1.71 -20.77 -12.55
C HIS A 93 -2.65 -19.58 -12.80
N LEU A 94 -3.47 -19.62 -13.87
CA LEU A 94 -4.42 -18.55 -14.16
C LEU A 94 -5.60 -18.62 -13.19
N ARG A 95 -6.10 -19.82 -12.92
CA ARG A 95 -7.16 -20.08 -11.94
C ARG A 95 -6.78 -19.58 -10.55
N ASP A 96 -5.61 -19.95 -10.04
CA ASP A 96 -5.09 -19.50 -8.74
C ASP A 96 -4.84 -17.98 -8.73
N GLY A 97 -4.42 -17.43 -9.87
CA GLY A 97 -4.30 -15.98 -10.06
C GLY A 97 -5.64 -15.26 -9.93
N VAL A 98 -6.69 -15.78 -10.55
CA VAL A 98 -8.05 -15.21 -10.48
C VAL A 98 -8.60 -15.32 -9.07
N LEU A 99 -8.50 -16.49 -8.42
CA LEU A 99 -8.97 -16.67 -7.04
C LEU A 99 -8.33 -15.65 -6.09
N ARG A 100 -7.01 -15.52 -6.17
CA ARG A 100 -6.26 -14.58 -5.35
C ARG A 100 -6.63 -13.11 -5.61
N LEU A 101 -6.79 -12.72 -6.88
CA LEU A 101 -7.12 -11.34 -7.23
C LEU A 101 -8.58 -10.98 -6.98
N ALA A 102 -9.47 -11.96 -7.10
CA ALA A 102 -10.89 -11.77 -6.87
C ALA A 102 -11.22 -11.74 -5.37
N GLY A 103 -10.51 -12.51 -4.53
CA GLY A 103 -10.73 -12.51 -3.07
C GLY A 103 -12.19 -12.62 -2.67
N GLY A 104 -12.94 -13.54 -3.30
CA GLY A 104 -14.37 -13.74 -3.07
C GLY A 104 -15.31 -12.74 -3.74
N ASN A 105 -14.80 -11.75 -4.48
CA ASN A 105 -15.62 -10.77 -5.22
C ASN A 105 -16.00 -11.30 -6.61
N VAL A 106 -17.30 -11.56 -6.80
CA VAL A 106 -17.86 -12.15 -8.03
C VAL A 106 -17.65 -11.26 -9.26
N LEU A 107 -17.76 -9.93 -9.12
CA LEU A 107 -17.50 -9.01 -10.23
C LEU A 107 -16.05 -9.10 -10.70
N LEU A 108 -15.10 -9.07 -9.76
CA LEU A 108 -13.67 -9.18 -10.10
C LEU A 108 -13.35 -10.53 -10.72
N ALA A 109 -13.85 -11.64 -10.15
CA ALA A 109 -13.65 -12.97 -10.73
C ALA A 109 -14.14 -13.01 -12.19
N SER A 110 -15.36 -12.53 -12.44
CA SER A 110 -15.96 -12.48 -13.77
C SER A 110 -15.18 -11.58 -14.74
N ALA A 111 -14.76 -10.39 -14.29
CA ALA A 111 -14.00 -9.42 -15.08
C ALA A 111 -12.61 -9.96 -15.46
N LEU A 112 -11.92 -10.59 -14.51
CA LEU A 112 -10.64 -11.25 -14.74
C LEU A 112 -10.76 -12.39 -15.75
N CYS A 113 -11.75 -13.27 -15.61
CA CYS A 113 -12.02 -14.34 -16.57
C CYS A 113 -12.30 -13.81 -17.98
N ARG A 114 -13.16 -12.79 -18.12
CA ARG A 114 -13.41 -12.15 -19.43
C ARG A 114 -12.14 -11.57 -20.03
N ALA A 115 -11.34 -10.87 -19.23
CA ALA A 115 -10.10 -10.27 -19.71
C ALA A 115 -9.09 -11.33 -20.16
N LEU A 116 -8.98 -12.45 -19.44
CA LEU A 116 -8.11 -13.57 -19.80
C LEU A 116 -8.52 -14.23 -21.12
N HIS A 117 -9.82 -14.32 -21.43
CA HIS A 117 -10.28 -14.80 -22.74
C HIS A 117 -9.92 -13.89 -23.90
N THR A 118 -9.82 -12.57 -23.63
CA THR A 118 -9.39 -11.59 -24.65
C THR A 118 -7.87 -11.43 -24.73
N ALA A 119 -7.14 -11.92 -23.74
CA ALA A 119 -5.69 -11.87 -23.72
C ALA A 119 -5.11 -12.99 -24.61
N PRO A 120 -4.04 -12.73 -25.38
CA PRO A 120 -3.37 -13.79 -26.11
C PRO A 120 -2.85 -14.84 -25.11
N GLY A 121 -3.36 -16.07 -25.19
CA GLY A 121 -2.89 -17.19 -24.39
C GLY A 121 -1.40 -17.42 -24.65
N ASP A 122 -0.60 -17.44 -23.58
CA ASP A 122 0.88 -17.58 -23.51
C ASP A 122 1.71 -16.32 -23.22
N VAL A 123 1.11 -15.14 -22.97
CA VAL A 123 1.91 -13.95 -22.64
C VAL A 123 2.31 -13.90 -21.16
N PRO A 124 3.62 -13.80 -20.82
CA PRO A 124 4.07 -13.38 -19.50
C PRO A 124 3.40 -12.03 -19.14
N GLY A 125 2.59 -12.01 -18.08
CA GLY A 125 1.83 -10.81 -17.68
C GLY A 125 0.34 -10.83 -18.05
N ALA A 126 -0.22 -11.96 -18.52
CA ALA A 126 -1.67 -12.10 -18.76
C ALA A 126 -2.53 -11.70 -17.55
N LEU A 127 -2.11 -12.07 -16.33
CA LEU A 127 -2.79 -11.66 -15.09
C LEU A 127 -2.69 -10.15 -14.84
N ASP A 128 -1.58 -9.51 -15.21
CA ASP A 128 -1.40 -8.05 -15.06
C ASP A 128 -2.33 -7.28 -16.02
N ALA A 129 -2.40 -7.73 -17.27
CA ALA A 129 -3.34 -7.19 -18.25
C ALA A 129 -4.81 -7.44 -17.84
N ALA A 130 -5.11 -8.61 -17.28
CA ALA A 130 -6.43 -8.91 -16.76
C ALA A 130 -6.80 -8.04 -15.55
N ALA A 131 -5.86 -7.79 -14.64
CA ALA A 131 -6.05 -6.88 -13.51
C ALA A 131 -6.33 -5.44 -13.98
N ASP A 132 -5.65 -4.94 -15.03
CA ASP A 132 -5.96 -3.63 -15.61
C ASP A 132 -7.39 -3.57 -16.19
N ALA A 133 -7.80 -4.60 -16.92
CA ALA A 133 -9.16 -4.67 -17.48
C ALA A 133 -10.22 -4.73 -16.38
N ALA A 134 -10.00 -5.55 -15.34
CA ALA A 134 -10.86 -5.64 -14.18
C ALA A 134 -10.92 -4.32 -13.40
N ALA A 135 -9.79 -3.62 -13.22
CA ALA A 135 -9.74 -2.30 -12.60
C ALA A 135 -10.60 -1.28 -13.35
N ARG A 136 -10.53 -1.25 -14.69
CA ARG A 136 -11.38 -0.38 -15.52
C ARG A 136 -12.86 -0.70 -15.34
N GLU A 137 -13.23 -1.97 -15.38
CA GLU A 137 -14.63 -2.37 -15.18
C GLU A 137 -15.13 -1.98 -13.79
N VAL A 138 -14.31 -2.14 -12.73
CA VAL A 138 -14.68 -1.68 -11.39
C VAL A 138 -14.88 -0.17 -11.36
N CYS A 139 -14.00 0.62 -11.96
CA CYS A 139 -14.18 2.08 -12.02
C CYS A 139 -15.45 2.48 -12.79
N GLU A 140 -15.74 1.82 -13.90
CA GLU A 140 -16.99 2.02 -14.66
C GLU A 140 -18.23 1.70 -13.82
N ARG A 141 -18.19 0.62 -13.02
CA ARG A 141 -19.29 0.27 -12.12
C ARG A 141 -19.41 1.23 -10.95
N LEU A 142 -18.30 1.74 -10.42
CA LEU A 142 -18.31 2.74 -9.36
C LEU A 142 -18.91 4.07 -9.86
N GLY A 143 -18.68 4.43 -11.12
CA GLY A 143 -19.32 5.57 -11.78
C GLY A 143 -18.94 6.90 -11.12
N ASP A 144 -19.95 7.69 -10.75
CA ASP A 144 -19.76 9.03 -10.17
C ASP A 144 -18.95 9.04 -8.87
N GLU A 145 -18.90 7.92 -8.14
CA GLU A 145 -18.07 7.79 -6.93
C GLU A 145 -16.58 8.03 -7.22
N VAL A 146 -16.11 7.63 -8.40
CA VAL A 146 -14.68 7.68 -8.76
C VAL A 146 -14.37 8.60 -9.93
N ALA A 147 -15.38 9.22 -10.56
CA ALA A 147 -15.22 10.09 -11.71
C ALA A 147 -14.20 11.22 -11.43
N GLY A 148 -13.07 11.20 -12.13
CA GLY A 148 -11.99 12.18 -11.99
C GLY A 148 -11.10 11.98 -10.75
N ILE A 149 -11.17 10.83 -10.07
CA ILE A 149 -10.24 10.44 -8.98
C ILE A 149 -9.68 9.02 -9.17
N GLU A 150 -9.83 8.41 -10.35
CA GLU A 150 -9.44 7.04 -10.66
C GLU A 150 -7.93 6.84 -10.45
N ARG A 151 -7.12 7.80 -10.91
CA ARG A 151 -5.67 7.78 -10.71
C ARG A 151 -5.31 7.87 -9.22
N ALA A 152 -5.96 8.75 -8.48
CA ALA A 152 -5.72 8.90 -7.05
C ALA A 152 -6.05 7.60 -6.29
N LEU A 153 -7.14 6.92 -6.65
CA LEU A 153 -7.52 5.63 -6.09
C LEU A 153 -6.45 4.55 -6.32
N MET A 154 -5.92 4.47 -7.56
CA MET A 154 -4.83 3.54 -7.88
C MET A 154 -3.53 3.87 -7.14
N LEU A 155 -3.20 5.15 -6.97
CA LEU A 155 -2.04 5.58 -6.19
C LEU A 155 -2.18 5.19 -4.72
N VAL A 156 -3.35 5.40 -4.11
CA VAL A 156 -3.64 4.98 -2.72
C VAL A 156 -3.49 3.47 -2.57
N ALA A 157 -4.00 2.69 -3.53
CA ALA A 157 -3.86 1.24 -3.52
C ALA A 157 -2.39 0.78 -3.54
N ALA A 158 -1.56 1.47 -4.33
CA ALA A 158 -0.13 1.15 -4.47
C ALA A 158 0.72 1.50 -3.25
N VAL A 159 0.42 2.62 -2.59
CA VAL A 159 1.13 3.04 -1.37
C VAL A 159 0.56 2.41 -0.09
N GLY A 160 -0.61 1.78 -0.18
CA GLY A 160 -1.26 1.04 0.89
C GLY A 160 -2.12 1.93 1.78
N GLN A 161 -1.52 2.95 2.40
CA GLN A 161 -2.25 3.96 3.17
C GLN A 161 -1.76 5.36 2.82
N CYS A 162 -2.67 6.32 2.75
CA CYS A 162 -2.38 7.67 2.29
C CYS A 162 -3.12 8.71 3.12
N ASP A 163 -2.39 9.69 3.67
CA ASP A 163 -2.94 10.91 4.25
C ASP A 163 -3.02 12.03 3.19
N ALA A 164 -3.63 13.16 3.53
CA ALA A 164 -3.82 14.28 2.59
C ALA A 164 -2.49 14.90 2.13
N GLU A 165 -1.45 14.86 2.98
CA GLU A 165 -0.13 15.38 2.65
C GLU A 165 0.56 14.48 1.62
N LEU A 166 0.58 13.17 1.86
CA LEU A 166 1.12 12.19 0.92
C LEU A 166 0.38 12.24 -0.41
N LEU A 167 -0.96 12.37 -0.40
CA LEU A 167 -1.74 12.51 -1.63
C LEU A 167 -1.26 13.71 -2.48
N THR A 168 -0.96 14.83 -1.83
CA THR A 168 -0.42 16.02 -2.48
C THR A 168 1.00 15.79 -3.02
N GLN A 169 1.86 15.10 -2.26
CA GLN A 169 3.21 14.74 -2.70
C GLN A 169 3.20 13.78 -3.91
N LEU A 170 2.18 12.94 -4.04
CA LEU A 170 1.96 12.07 -5.20
C LEU A 170 1.47 12.83 -6.45
N GLY A 171 1.26 14.15 -6.33
CA GLY A 171 0.90 15.04 -7.42
C GLY A 171 -0.61 15.11 -7.68
N GLU A 172 -1.43 14.68 -6.73
CA GLU A 172 -2.88 14.84 -6.75
C GLU A 172 -3.30 16.11 -5.98
N ASP A 173 -4.50 16.62 -6.26
CA ASP A 173 -5.07 17.73 -5.48
C ASP A 173 -5.50 17.22 -4.09
N GLY A 174 -5.03 17.87 -3.02
CA GLY A 174 -5.40 17.54 -1.65
C GLY A 174 -6.91 17.61 -1.37
N THR A 175 -7.67 18.39 -2.16
CA THR A 175 -9.15 18.41 -2.05
C THR A 175 -9.80 17.06 -2.40
N LEU A 176 -9.11 16.21 -3.18
CA LEU A 176 -9.59 14.88 -3.54
C LEU A 176 -9.63 13.92 -2.35
N PHE A 177 -8.93 14.21 -1.25
CA PHE A 177 -8.94 13.37 -0.05
C PHE A 177 -10.35 13.16 0.51
N GLY A 178 -11.16 14.23 0.55
CA GLY A 178 -12.55 14.15 0.99
C GLY A 178 -13.43 13.32 0.04
N ARG A 179 -13.14 13.36 -1.27
CA ARG A 179 -13.84 12.55 -2.28
C ARG A 179 -13.48 11.08 -2.17
N LEU A 180 -12.18 10.76 -2.05
CA LEU A 180 -11.69 9.40 -1.83
C LEU A 180 -12.33 8.76 -0.59
N ARG A 181 -12.44 9.51 0.51
CA ARG A 181 -13.09 9.04 1.74
C ARG A 181 -14.56 8.65 1.53
N ALA A 182 -15.24 9.23 0.55
CA ALA A 182 -16.64 8.95 0.28
C ALA A 182 -16.85 7.70 -0.61
N CYS A 183 -15.80 7.21 -1.28
CA CYS A 183 -15.86 6.03 -2.15
C CYS A 183 -16.13 4.76 -1.34
N SER A 184 -17.01 3.91 -1.85
CA SER A 184 -17.41 2.65 -1.20
C SER A 184 -16.29 1.61 -1.06
N VAL A 185 -15.22 1.71 -1.86
CA VAL A 185 -14.06 0.82 -1.83
C VAL A 185 -12.88 1.39 -1.01
N VAL A 186 -13.07 2.54 -0.37
CA VAL A 186 -12.04 3.20 0.46
C VAL A 186 -12.46 3.13 1.91
N VAL A 187 -11.53 2.72 2.77
CA VAL A 187 -11.74 2.59 4.22
C VAL A 187 -10.73 3.44 4.98
N PRO A 188 -11.08 3.93 6.19
CA PRO A 188 -10.11 4.55 7.07
C PRO A 188 -9.08 3.52 7.55
N GLY A 189 -7.85 3.95 7.72
CA GLY A 189 -6.75 3.18 8.29
C GLY A 189 -5.89 4.04 9.23
N ALA A 190 -4.95 3.41 9.92
CA ALA A 190 -4.12 4.08 10.93
C ALA A 190 -3.33 5.29 10.38
N LEU A 191 -2.92 5.25 9.12
CA LEU A 191 -2.14 6.33 8.47
C LEU A 191 -2.95 7.16 7.46
N GLY A 192 -4.29 7.09 7.48
CA GLY A 192 -5.15 7.85 6.58
C GLY A 192 -6.20 6.99 5.88
N LEU A 193 -6.27 7.05 4.55
CA LEU A 193 -7.18 6.25 3.73
C LEU A 193 -6.46 5.04 3.13
N ALA A 194 -7.16 3.93 3.02
CA ALA A 194 -6.73 2.71 2.34
C ALA A 194 -7.79 2.23 1.37
N VAL A 195 -7.41 1.56 0.28
CA VAL A 195 -8.37 0.83 -0.55
C VAL A 195 -8.63 -0.53 0.11
N ALA A 196 -9.89 -0.93 0.21
CA ALA A 196 -10.27 -2.24 0.74
C ALA A 196 -9.79 -3.38 -0.17
N GLU A 197 -9.41 -4.50 0.43
CA GLU A 197 -9.27 -5.75 -0.32
C GLU A 197 -10.65 -6.22 -0.81
N PRO A 198 -10.73 -6.89 -1.97
CA PRO A 198 -9.65 -7.25 -2.90
C PRO A 198 -9.25 -6.13 -3.89
N PHE A 199 -9.97 -5.01 -3.92
CA PHE A 199 -9.76 -3.94 -4.92
C PHE A 199 -8.36 -3.33 -4.85
N ARG A 200 -7.78 -3.21 -3.64
CA ARG A 200 -6.41 -2.72 -3.47
C ARG A 200 -5.43 -3.52 -4.32
N THR A 201 -5.49 -4.84 -4.25
CA THR A 201 -4.57 -5.72 -4.99
C THR A 201 -4.74 -5.57 -6.50
N VAL A 202 -5.98 -5.47 -6.99
CA VAL A 202 -6.26 -5.27 -8.43
C VAL A 202 -5.78 -3.90 -8.92
N PHE A 203 -6.05 -2.82 -8.18
CA PHE A 203 -5.61 -1.48 -8.56
C PHE A 203 -4.09 -1.28 -8.46
N ASP A 204 -3.45 -1.86 -7.44
CA ASP A 204 -2.00 -1.92 -7.29
C ASP A 204 -1.34 -2.58 -8.50
N GLN A 205 -1.86 -3.74 -8.92
CA GLN A 205 -1.37 -4.47 -10.08
C GLN A 205 -1.64 -3.73 -11.40
N ALA A 206 -2.82 -3.13 -11.56
CA ALA A 206 -3.15 -2.31 -12.73
C ALA A 206 -2.21 -1.10 -12.89
N LEU A 207 -1.91 -0.38 -11.80
CA LEU A 207 -0.99 0.75 -11.83
C LEU A 207 0.44 0.33 -12.19
N ARG A 208 0.91 -0.77 -11.58
CA ARG A 208 2.22 -1.37 -11.86
C ARG A 208 2.36 -1.74 -13.34
N TRP A 209 1.31 -2.32 -13.92
CA TRP A 209 1.27 -2.71 -15.33
C TRP A 209 1.26 -1.51 -16.27
N ARG A 210 0.32 -0.58 -16.09
CA ARG A 210 0.14 0.57 -17.01
C ARG A 210 1.25 1.59 -16.93
N THR A 211 1.66 1.91 -15.71
CA THR A 211 2.56 3.04 -15.44
C THR A 211 3.63 2.64 -14.43
N PRO A 212 4.53 1.71 -14.79
CA PRO A 212 5.51 1.13 -13.86
C PRO A 212 6.42 2.17 -13.21
N VAL A 213 6.65 3.30 -13.88
CA VAL A 213 7.43 4.42 -13.34
C VAL A 213 6.65 5.16 -12.26
N ALA A 214 5.40 5.56 -12.56
CA ALA A 214 4.55 6.25 -11.59
C ALA A 214 4.32 5.37 -10.36
N TYR A 215 4.15 4.06 -10.56
CA TYR A 215 4.10 3.06 -9.49
C TYR A 215 5.35 3.09 -8.60
N ARG A 216 6.55 2.98 -9.18
CA ARG A 216 7.81 3.03 -8.42
C ARG A 216 8.00 4.37 -7.71
N SER A 217 7.74 5.49 -8.39
CA SER A 217 7.86 6.83 -7.82
C SER A 217 6.92 7.03 -6.63
N ALA A 218 5.66 6.60 -6.75
CA ALA A 218 4.68 6.69 -5.67
C ALA A 218 5.15 5.92 -4.43
N ARG A 219 5.70 4.72 -4.64
CA ARG A 219 6.23 3.89 -3.56
C ARG A 219 7.48 4.47 -2.92
N THR A 220 8.42 5.02 -3.69
CA THR A 220 9.58 5.72 -3.13
C THR A 220 9.16 6.94 -2.30
N LEU A 221 8.18 7.73 -2.78
CA LEU A 221 7.66 8.89 -2.06
C LEU A 221 6.95 8.46 -0.77
N ALA A 222 6.11 7.42 -0.82
CA ALA A 222 5.43 6.90 0.37
C ALA A 222 6.41 6.36 1.41
N ALA A 223 7.43 5.61 1.00
CA ALA A 223 8.47 5.12 1.89
C ALA A 223 9.19 6.30 2.59
N ALA A 224 9.59 7.31 1.82
CA ALA A 224 10.23 8.50 2.38
C ALA A 224 9.31 9.30 3.30
N HIS A 225 8.03 9.46 2.95
CA HIS A 225 7.04 10.15 3.76
C HIS A 225 6.83 9.46 5.11
N HIS A 226 6.62 8.14 5.10
CA HIS A 226 6.44 7.37 6.32
C HIS A 226 7.68 7.40 7.20
N THR A 227 8.87 7.18 6.62
CA THR A 227 10.12 7.22 7.37
C THR A 227 10.38 8.58 8.02
N ARG A 228 10.13 9.69 7.29
CA ARG A 228 10.25 11.06 7.81
C ARG A 228 9.36 11.33 9.02
N LEU A 229 8.19 10.70 9.08
CA LEU A 229 7.22 10.93 10.16
C LEU A 229 7.46 10.06 11.41
N ILE A 230 8.25 8.98 11.32
CA ILE A 230 8.55 8.10 12.47
C ILE A 230 9.05 8.86 13.70
N PRO A 231 10.02 9.81 13.61
CA PRO A 231 10.53 10.52 14.78
C PRO A 231 9.49 11.40 15.49
N ALA A 232 8.42 11.80 14.80
CA ALA A 232 7.36 12.64 15.35
C ALA A 232 6.29 11.85 16.11
N GLU A 233 6.31 10.51 16.03
CA GLU A 233 5.32 9.65 16.68
C GLU A 233 5.74 9.28 18.11
N HIS A 234 4.83 9.47 19.06
CA HIS A 234 5.15 9.36 20.49
C HIS A 234 4.87 7.96 21.07
N THR A 235 3.99 7.19 20.43
CA THR A 235 3.61 5.85 20.91
C THR A 235 4.30 4.75 20.09
N GLY A 236 4.52 3.58 20.70
CA GLY A 236 5.04 2.42 19.98
C GLY A 236 4.12 1.94 18.85
N ALA A 237 2.80 2.05 19.07
CA ALA A 237 1.79 1.70 18.06
C ALA A 237 1.85 2.62 16.84
N ALA A 238 1.84 3.94 17.03
CA ALA A 238 1.89 4.88 15.91
C ALA A 238 3.23 4.80 15.15
N ARG A 239 4.36 4.65 15.87
CA ARG A 239 5.67 4.36 15.25
C ARG A 239 5.65 3.06 14.45
N GLY A 240 5.03 2.01 15.00
CA GLY A 240 4.87 0.72 14.33
C GLY A 240 4.03 0.80 13.06
N ASP A 241 2.94 1.57 13.07
CA ASP A 241 2.14 1.81 11.87
C ASP A 241 2.95 2.53 10.79
N ARG A 242 3.70 3.59 11.14
CA ARG A 242 4.59 4.29 10.18
C ARG A 242 5.68 3.37 9.63
N MET A 243 6.29 2.56 10.49
CA MET A 243 7.28 1.56 10.08
C MET A 243 6.69 0.54 9.11
N ALA A 244 5.49 0.01 9.41
CA ALA A 244 4.77 -0.91 8.53
C ALA A 244 4.42 -0.25 7.19
N GLY A 245 4.01 1.02 7.18
CA GLY A 245 3.78 1.79 5.97
C GLY A 245 5.05 1.92 5.11
N SER A 246 6.19 2.26 5.74
CA SER A 246 7.47 2.36 5.05
C SER A 246 7.94 1.01 4.48
N LEU A 247 7.78 -0.08 5.25
CA LEU A 247 8.08 -1.45 4.82
C LEU A 247 7.19 -1.88 3.65
N PHE A 248 5.89 -1.62 3.70
CA PHE A 248 4.96 -1.92 2.62
C PHE A 248 5.31 -1.16 1.33
N ALA A 249 5.71 0.11 1.47
CA ALA A 249 6.12 0.93 0.35
C ALA A 249 7.47 0.48 -0.23
N SER A 250 8.37 -0.08 0.58
CA SER A 250 9.75 -0.41 0.18
C SER A 250 9.95 -1.85 -0.32
N LEU A 251 9.26 -2.82 0.26
CA LEU A 251 9.49 -4.25 0.01
C LEU A 251 8.73 -4.76 -1.22
N ASP A 252 9.25 -5.76 -1.91
CA ASP A 252 8.56 -6.40 -3.03
C ASP A 252 8.09 -7.83 -2.70
N GLY A 253 7.25 -8.38 -3.59
CA GLY A 253 6.87 -9.78 -3.57
C GLY A 253 6.06 -10.21 -2.33
N PRO A 254 6.18 -11.47 -1.90
CA PRO A 254 5.40 -12.01 -0.78
C PRO A 254 5.64 -11.28 0.55
N VAL A 255 6.84 -10.77 0.78
CA VAL A 255 7.22 -10.10 2.03
C VAL A 255 6.48 -8.78 2.19
N ARG A 256 6.26 -8.03 1.10
CA ARG A 256 5.44 -6.80 1.12
C ARG A 256 4.07 -7.04 1.78
N ARG A 257 3.46 -8.21 1.52
CA ARG A 257 2.13 -8.56 2.03
C ARG A 257 2.07 -8.77 3.54
N LEU A 258 3.21 -8.97 4.20
CA LEU A 258 3.27 -9.00 5.67
C LEU A 258 2.84 -7.67 6.29
N PHE A 259 2.99 -6.56 5.56
CA PHE A 259 2.70 -5.21 6.04
C PHE A 259 1.54 -4.54 5.30
N SER A 260 0.75 -5.31 4.53
CA SER A 260 -0.44 -4.79 3.87
C SER A 260 -1.37 -4.06 4.87
N PRO A 261 -2.08 -3.01 4.43
CA PRO A 261 -3.13 -2.39 5.21
C PRO A 261 -4.18 -3.43 5.61
N VAL A 262 -4.52 -3.48 6.90
CA VAL A 262 -5.61 -4.32 7.39
C VAL A 262 -6.91 -3.58 7.13
N THR A 263 -7.67 -4.04 6.12
CA THR A 263 -8.94 -3.41 5.69
C THR A 263 -10.15 -4.29 5.96
N THR A 264 -9.93 -5.57 6.22
CA THR A 264 -10.94 -6.54 6.66
C THR A 264 -11.01 -6.56 8.19
N PRO A 265 -12.19 -6.73 8.80
CA PRO A 265 -12.35 -6.78 10.26
C PRO A 265 -11.69 -8.03 10.86
N VAL A 266 -10.42 -7.88 11.25
CA VAL A 266 -9.70 -8.77 12.15
C VAL A 266 -9.17 -7.95 13.30
N HIS A 267 -9.02 -8.57 14.47
CA HIS A 267 -8.47 -7.87 15.63
C HIS A 267 -7.50 -8.76 16.40
N VAL A 268 -6.53 -8.12 17.04
CA VAL A 268 -5.52 -8.80 17.86
C VAL A 268 -5.85 -8.58 19.33
N ARG A 269 -5.90 -9.64 20.11
CA ARG A 269 -6.18 -9.59 21.55
C ARG A 269 -5.33 -10.59 22.32
N PRO A 270 -5.09 -10.38 23.63
CA PRO A 270 -4.55 -11.42 24.49
C PRO A 270 -5.40 -12.69 24.42
N ALA A 271 -4.74 -13.85 24.50
CA ALA A 271 -5.43 -15.14 24.57
C ALA A 271 -6.16 -15.29 25.91
N ARG A 272 -7.35 -15.91 25.85
CA ARG A 272 -8.21 -16.26 26.98
C ARG A 272 -8.09 -17.76 27.26
N ALA A 273 -8.55 -18.19 28.44
CA ALA A 273 -8.57 -19.61 28.79
C ALA A 273 -9.37 -20.46 27.78
N ASP A 274 -10.47 -19.92 27.27
CA ASP A 274 -11.33 -20.59 26.28
C ASP A 274 -10.66 -20.79 24.91
N ASP A 275 -9.62 -20.00 24.59
CA ASP A 275 -8.88 -20.14 23.34
C ASP A 275 -7.90 -21.33 23.36
N ALA A 276 -7.73 -22.04 24.48
CA ALA A 276 -6.68 -23.06 24.65
C ALA A 276 -6.68 -24.14 23.57
N SER A 277 -7.87 -24.57 23.12
CA SER A 277 -8.01 -25.54 22.04
C SER A 277 -7.53 -24.98 20.69
N ASP A 278 -7.92 -23.75 20.36
CA ASP A 278 -7.51 -23.07 19.14
C ASP A 278 -6.01 -22.74 19.14
N VAL A 279 -5.46 -22.32 20.28
CA VAL A 279 -4.02 -22.12 20.49
C VAL A 279 -3.26 -23.42 20.23
N GLY A 280 -3.72 -24.54 20.81
CA GLY A 280 -3.14 -25.86 20.55
C GLY A 280 -3.18 -26.26 19.08
N ARG A 281 -4.30 -26.03 18.39
CA ARG A 281 -4.40 -26.23 16.93
C ARG A 281 -3.38 -25.39 16.17
N LEU A 282 -3.28 -24.10 16.47
CA LEU A 282 -2.40 -23.17 15.76
C LEU A 282 -0.91 -23.49 16.00
N VAL A 283 -0.53 -23.94 17.20
CA VAL A 283 0.84 -24.42 17.49
C VAL A 283 1.20 -25.64 16.65
N ARG A 284 0.26 -26.59 16.45
CA ARG A 284 0.49 -27.74 15.55
C ARG A 284 0.67 -27.29 14.11
N VAL A 285 -0.20 -26.41 13.62
CA VAL A 285 -0.08 -25.83 12.26
C VAL A 285 1.27 -25.14 12.09
N TRP A 286 1.75 -24.40 13.09
CA TRP A 286 3.05 -23.76 13.07
C TRP A 286 4.20 -24.79 12.96
N ALA A 287 4.16 -25.83 13.80
CA ALA A 287 5.16 -26.88 13.79
C ALA A 287 5.20 -27.64 12.45
N GLU A 288 4.05 -28.04 11.94
CA GLU A 288 3.90 -28.75 10.66
C GLU A 288 4.42 -27.91 9.49
N ARG A 289 4.04 -26.64 9.42
CA ARG A 289 4.50 -25.74 8.35
C ARG A 289 5.99 -25.45 8.40
N GLY A 290 6.56 -25.38 9.59
CA GLY A 290 8.00 -25.21 9.76
C GLY A 290 8.81 -26.49 9.57
N GLY A 291 8.17 -27.63 9.28
CA GLY A 291 8.84 -28.94 9.19
C GLY A 291 9.45 -29.39 10.52
N MET A 292 8.88 -28.96 11.66
CA MET A 292 9.39 -29.20 13.00
C MET A 292 8.74 -30.44 13.64
N ASP A 293 9.39 -31.02 14.67
CA ASP A 293 8.77 -32.07 15.47
C ASP A 293 7.64 -31.47 16.32
N VAL A 294 6.41 -31.86 16.04
CA VAL A 294 5.20 -31.29 16.66
C VAL A 294 5.24 -31.43 18.18
N ARG A 295 5.59 -32.61 18.71
CA ARG A 295 5.57 -32.87 20.16
C ARG A 295 6.65 -32.08 20.89
N ARG A 296 7.82 -31.94 20.29
CA ARG A 296 8.94 -31.18 20.84
C ARG A 296 8.63 -29.69 20.82
N SER A 297 8.09 -29.18 19.71
CA SER A 297 7.61 -27.82 19.57
C SER A 297 6.51 -27.47 20.56
N GLU A 298 5.51 -28.34 20.73
CA GLU A 298 4.43 -28.17 21.73
C GLU A 298 4.98 -28.09 23.16
N ARG A 299 5.94 -28.96 23.55
CA ARG A 299 6.55 -28.92 24.89
C ARG A 299 7.37 -27.66 25.13
N LEU A 300 8.18 -27.28 24.15
CA LEU A 300 9.07 -26.12 24.23
C LEU A 300 8.25 -24.83 24.33
N LEU A 301 7.29 -24.65 23.44
CA LEU A 301 6.39 -23.49 23.47
C LEU A 301 5.47 -23.54 24.67
N GLY A 302 4.97 -24.71 25.07
CA GLY A 302 4.16 -24.87 26.29
C GLY A 302 4.85 -24.30 27.53
N SER A 303 6.17 -24.50 27.67
CA SER A 303 6.94 -23.89 28.76
C SER A 303 6.99 -22.36 28.67
N VAL A 304 7.16 -21.80 27.47
CA VAL A 304 7.16 -20.34 27.25
C VAL A 304 5.78 -19.74 27.53
N LEU A 305 4.73 -20.37 27.00
CA LEU A 305 3.33 -19.95 27.16
C LEU A 305 2.89 -20.03 28.63
N HIS A 306 3.39 -21.02 29.38
CA HIS A 306 3.12 -21.13 30.81
C HIS A 306 3.87 -20.08 31.64
N ALA A 307 5.10 -19.77 31.26
CA ALA A 307 5.92 -18.77 31.96
C ALA A 307 5.47 -17.33 31.70
N VAL A 308 4.91 -17.06 30.51
CA VAL A 308 4.51 -15.72 30.05
C VAL A 308 3.11 -15.77 29.41
N PRO A 309 2.05 -16.08 30.17
CA PRO A 309 0.69 -16.18 29.63
C PRO A 309 0.18 -14.84 29.06
N GLU A 310 0.61 -13.72 29.61
CA GLU A 310 0.30 -12.36 29.12
C GLU A 310 1.00 -12.03 27.78
N GLY A 311 1.95 -12.86 27.37
CA GLY A 311 2.71 -12.75 26.13
C GLY A 311 2.04 -13.40 24.92
N VAL A 312 0.89 -14.05 25.13
CA VAL A 312 0.16 -14.81 24.11
C VAL A 312 -0.96 -13.98 23.52
N TYR A 313 -0.89 -13.76 22.21
CA TYR A 313 -1.88 -12.98 21.47
C TYR A 313 -2.47 -13.82 20.35
N VAL A 314 -3.78 -13.72 20.18
CA VAL A 314 -4.51 -14.32 19.07
C VAL A 314 -5.00 -13.24 18.12
N VAL A 315 -5.00 -13.56 16.84
CA VAL A 315 -5.73 -12.79 15.83
C VAL A 315 -7.06 -13.47 15.62
N CYS A 316 -8.13 -12.73 15.81
CA CYS A 316 -9.48 -13.24 15.67
C CYS A 316 -10.11 -12.67 14.41
N ASP A 317 -10.90 -13.50 13.75
CA ASP A 317 -11.80 -13.06 12.69
C ASP A 317 -12.98 -12.25 13.29
N ARG A 318 -13.95 -11.93 12.44
CA ARG A 318 -15.16 -11.17 12.79
C ARG A 318 -16.11 -11.95 13.72
N GLU A 319 -16.03 -13.27 13.74
CA GLU A 319 -16.77 -14.14 14.65
C GLU A 319 -16.06 -14.35 16.02
N ASP A 320 -14.98 -13.61 16.29
CA ASP A 320 -14.10 -13.76 17.46
C ASP A 320 -13.42 -15.15 17.54
N ARG A 321 -13.32 -15.86 16.41
CA ARG A 321 -12.61 -17.15 16.34
C ARG A 321 -11.11 -16.90 16.10
N PRO A 322 -10.21 -17.53 16.89
CA PRO A 322 -8.77 -17.43 16.66
C PRO A 322 -8.35 -18.07 15.32
N VAL A 323 -7.82 -17.23 14.43
CA VAL A 323 -7.27 -17.59 13.10
C VAL A 323 -5.78 -17.31 12.98
N GLY A 324 -5.17 -16.71 14.01
CA GLY A 324 -3.73 -16.53 14.11
C GLY A 324 -3.27 -16.46 15.56
N LEU A 325 -1.98 -16.67 15.76
CA LEU A 325 -1.35 -16.75 17.08
C LEU A 325 0.06 -16.16 17.01
N SER A 326 0.41 -15.38 18.03
CA SER A 326 1.80 -15.05 18.35
C SER A 326 2.09 -15.28 19.82
N SER A 327 3.33 -15.69 20.09
CA SER A 327 3.88 -15.71 21.44
C SER A 327 5.05 -14.74 21.49
N THR A 328 4.99 -13.83 22.45
CA THR A 328 6.03 -12.85 22.72
C THR A 328 6.40 -12.91 24.20
N ALA A 329 7.67 -12.72 24.54
CA ALA A 329 8.12 -12.69 25.92
C ALA A 329 8.94 -11.42 26.16
N PRO A 330 8.59 -10.56 27.13
CA PRO A 330 9.46 -9.46 27.50
C PRO A 330 10.77 -10.04 28.03
N ILE A 331 11.90 -9.45 27.64
CA ILE A 331 13.22 -9.93 28.03
C ILE A 331 13.62 -9.25 29.35
N HIS A 332 13.65 -10.01 30.43
CA HIS A 332 14.15 -9.62 31.75
C HIS A 332 14.56 -10.85 32.56
N ASP A 333 15.18 -10.67 33.72
CA ASP A 333 15.80 -11.76 34.50
C ASP A 333 14.89 -12.98 34.71
N ALA A 334 13.59 -12.76 35.00
CA ALA A 334 12.63 -13.84 35.22
C ALA A 334 12.25 -14.64 33.95
N THR A 335 12.41 -14.10 32.73
CA THR A 335 12.09 -14.80 31.47
C THR A 335 13.32 -15.35 30.78
N VAL A 336 14.52 -14.82 31.04
CA VAL A 336 15.77 -15.26 30.40
C VAL A 336 16.01 -16.76 30.56
N ALA A 337 15.73 -17.33 31.73
CA ALA A 337 15.89 -18.77 31.96
C ALA A 337 15.00 -19.64 31.05
N VAL A 338 13.82 -19.13 30.69
CA VAL A 338 12.87 -19.81 29.79
C VAL A 338 13.24 -19.60 28.31
N LEU A 339 13.93 -18.50 28.01
CA LEU A 339 14.41 -18.18 26.67
C LEU A 339 15.76 -18.82 26.33
N GLU A 340 16.57 -19.17 27.33
CA GLU A 340 17.90 -19.78 27.14
C GLU A 340 17.87 -20.99 26.18
N PRO A 341 16.93 -21.94 26.25
CA PRO A 341 16.91 -23.07 25.32
C PRO A 341 16.70 -22.66 23.86
N LEU A 342 16.05 -21.51 23.63
CA LEU A 342 15.74 -20.95 22.30
C LEU A 342 16.89 -20.09 21.75
N LEU A 343 17.80 -19.65 22.60
CA LEU A 343 18.93 -18.78 22.25
C LEU A 343 20.29 -19.49 22.35
N GLN A 344 20.40 -20.50 23.22
CA GLN A 344 21.58 -21.29 23.54
C GLN A 344 22.82 -20.41 23.77
N GLN A 345 23.89 -20.63 22.99
CA GLN A 345 25.12 -19.86 23.10
C GLN A 345 24.97 -18.37 22.76
N HIS A 346 23.82 -17.96 22.21
CA HIS A 346 23.49 -16.57 21.87
C HIS A 346 22.54 -15.94 22.89
N ALA A 347 22.49 -16.45 24.13
CA ALA A 347 21.69 -15.86 25.21
C ALA A 347 22.10 -14.40 25.51
N ASP A 348 23.32 -13.99 25.17
CA ASP A 348 23.77 -12.60 25.22
C ASP A 348 23.01 -11.68 24.25
N ALA A 349 22.37 -12.23 23.21
CA ALA A 349 21.45 -11.48 22.35
C ALA A 349 20.22 -10.95 23.12
N ALA A 350 19.90 -11.53 24.28
CA ALA A 350 18.87 -11.03 25.20
C ALA A 350 19.41 -10.00 26.21
N SER A 351 20.73 -9.81 26.30
CA SER A 351 21.34 -8.81 27.19
C SER A 351 20.94 -7.40 26.76
N GLY A 352 20.26 -6.66 27.63
CA GLY A 352 19.75 -5.31 27.36
C GLY A 352 18.23 -5.19 27.24
N GLY A 353 17.49 -6.28 27.46
CA GLY A 353 16.03 -6.28 27.50
C GLY A 353 15.38 -6.29 26.11
N GLY A 354 14.10 -5.93 26.05
CA GLY A 354 13.32 -5.90 24.81
C GLY A 354 12.20 -6.93 24.76
N LEU A 355 11.89 -7.41 23.56
CA LEU A 355 10.85 -8.40 23.29
C LEU A 355 11.44 -9.59 22.52
N PHE A 356 11.21 -10.80 23.00
CA PHE A 356 11.47 -12.02 22.26
C PHE A 356 10.21 -12.46 21.53
N ILE A 357 10.30 -12.80 20.24
CA ILE A 357 9.22 -13.45 19.48
C ILE A 357 9.51 -14.94 19.42
N GLY A 358 8.67 -15.75 20.07
CA GLY A 358 8.82 -17.20 20.10
C GLY A 358 8.12 -17.89 18.93
N LEU A 359 6.90 -17.46 18.60
CA LEU A 359 6.14 -18.02 17.48
C LEU A 359 5.26 -16.95 16.84
N ALA A 360 4.99 -17.11 15.56
CA ALA A 360 3.97 -16.39 14.80
C ALA A 360 3.39 -17.34 13.75
N VAL A 361 2.07 -17.50 13.73
CA VAL A 361 1.35 -18.39 12.81
C VAL A 361 -0.04 -17.84 12.52
N TYR A 362 -0.57 -18.13 11.34
CA TYR A 362 -1.88 -17.71 10.89
C TYR A 362 -2.46 -18.76 9.93
N GLU A 363 -3.78 -18.84 9.80
CA GLU A 363 -4.43 -19.66 8.78
C GLU A 363 -4.16 -19.05 7.39
N GLU A 364 -3.75 -19.86 6.41
CA GLU A 364 -3.18 -19.35 5.14
C GLU A 364 -4.19 -18.55 4.30
N ARG A 365 -5.47 -18.91 4.42
CA ARG A 365 -6.60 -18.24 3.75
C ARG A 365 -6.91 -16.86 4.35
N GLN A 366 -6.35 -16.53 5.51
CA GLN A 366 -6.64 -15.30 6.25
C GLN A 366 -5.51 -14.28 6.05
N GLU A 367 -5.42 -13.68 4.86
CA GLU A 367 -4.37 -12.69 4.55
C GLU A 367 -4.41 -11.48 5.50
N ALA A 368 -5.60 -11.03 5.88
CA ALA A 368 -5.78 -9.94 6.84
C ALA A 368 -5.20 -10.31 8.22
N ALA A 369 -5.36 -11.57 8.65
CA ALA A 369 -4.82 -12.03 9.92
C ALA A 369 -3.29 -12.05 9.92
N ARG A 370 -2.66 -12.45 8.80
CA ARG A 370 -1.21 -12.35 8.60
C ARG A 370 -0.73 -10.91 8.78
N SER A 371 -1.33 -9.96 8.06
CA SER A 371 -0.87 -8.56 8.14
C SER A 371 -1.12 -7.93 9.52
N ALA A 372 -2.25 -8.25 10.15
CA ALA A 372 -2.56 -7.80 11.52
C ALA A 372 -1.54 -8.33 12.54
N LEU A 373 -1.17 -9.61 12.44
CA LEU A 373 -0.19 -10.25 13.31
C LEU A 373 1.19 -9.59 13.20
N PHE A 374 1.70 -9.42 11.98
CA PHE A 374 3.03 -8.85 11.75
C PHE A 374 3.10 -7.36 12.13
N ARG A 375 2.04 -6.59 11.86
CA ARG A 375 1.92 -5.20 12.34
C ARG A 375 1.90 -5.14 13.87
N HIS A 376 1.14 -6.03 14.53
CA HIS A 376 1.13 -6.11 15.99
C HIS A 376 2.52 -6.44 16.56
N LEU A 377 3.20 -7.45 16.01
CA LEU A 377 4.54 -7.85 16.43
C LEU A 377 5.55 -6.71 16.27
N LEU A 378 5.49 -5.99 15.14
CA LEU A 378 6.36 -4.83 14.88
C LEU A 378 6.10 -3.69 15.87
N SER A 379 4.84 -3.32 16.10
CA SER A 379 4.44 -2.29 17.07
C SER A 379 4.85 -2.65 18.50
N SER A 380 4.67 -3.92 18.89
CA SER A 380 5.08 -4.45 20.19
C SER A 380 6.61 -4.41 20.37
N ALA A 381 7.36 -4.82 19.34
CA ALA A 381 8.83 -4.76 19.34
C ALA A 381 9.37 -3.33 19.43
N ILE A 382 8.80 -2.39 18.65
CA ILE A 382 9.16 -0.97 18.70
C ILE A 382 8.83 -0.36 20.06
N GLY A 383 7.67 -0.70 20.63
CA GLY A 383 7.27 -0.26 21.96
C GLY A 383 8.22 -0.72 23.07
N ARG A 384 8.88 -1.87 22.88
CA ARG A 384 9.90 -2.41 23.79
C ARG A 384 11.33 -2.00 23.44
N GLY A 385 11.53 -1.26 22.34
CA GLY A 385 12.82 -0.71 21.92
C GLY A 385 13.82 -1.72 21.34
N ARG A 386 13.58 -3.02 21.47
CA ARG A 386 14.43 -4.09 20.92
C ARG A 386 13.62 -5.35 20.66
N LEU A 387 13.98 -6.06 19.59
CA LEU A 387 13.46 -7.37 19.20
C LEU A 387 14.60 -8.40 19.23
N VAL A 388 14.29 -9.59 19.74
CA VAL A 388 15.10 -10.80 19.59
C VAL A 388 14.20 -11.92 19.06
N THR A 389 14.71 -12.74 18.16
CA THR A 389 13.96 -13.86 17.60
C THR A 389 14.89 -15.00 17.23
N SER A 390 14.40 -16.23 17.38
CA SER A 390 15.01 -17.44 16.87
C SER A 390 14.06 -18.04 15.84
N THR A 391 14.50 -18.28 14.61
CA THR A 391 13.61 -18.84 13.58
C THR A 391 14.30 -19.95 12.78
N PRO A 392 13.66 -21.12 12.62
CA PRO A 392 14.10 -22.15 11.68
C PRO A 392 13.60 -21.91 10.24
N SER A 393 12.69 -20.94 10.02
CA SER A 393 12.10 -20.68 8.70
C SER A 393 13.10 -20.00 7.76
N PRO A 394 13.47 -20.61 6.63
CA PRO A 394 14.36 -20.01 5.65
C PRO A 394 13.82 -18.69 5.09
N GLU A 395 12.50 -18.56 4.95
CA GLU A 395 11.85 -17.34 4.46
C GLU A 395 12.07 -16.16 5.41
N TYR A 396 11.91 -16.39 6.73
CA TYR A 396 12.15 -15.34 7.72
C TYR A 396 13.64 -15.06 7.91
N GLN A 397 14.51 -16.06 7.77
CA GLN A 397 15.96 -15.84 7.76
C GLN A 397 16.37 -14.94 6.60
N ALA A 398 15.91 -15.25 5.38
CA ALA A 398 16.14 -14.44 4.20
C ALA A 398 15.59 -13.02 4.36
N LEU A 399 14.42 -12.87 4.99
CA LEU A 399 13.86 -11.57 5.32
C LEU A 399 14.79 -10.79 6.26
N TYR A 400 15.16 -11.36 7.41
CA TYR A 400 16.01 -10.69 8.40
C TYR A 400 17.37 -10.31 7.84
N GLU A 401 17.95 -11.16 7.00
CA GLU A 401 19.20 -10.87 6.30
C GLU A 401 19.03 -9.76 5.27
N HIS A 402 17.97 -9.80 4.47
CA HIS A 402 17.66 -8.76 3.48
C HIS A 402 17.45 -7.39 4.12
N VAL A 403 16.74 -7.34 5.26
CA VAL A 403 16.52 -6.11 6.02
C VAL A 403 17.69 -5.78 6.95
N GLY A 404 18.79 -6.54 6.93
CA GLY A 404 20.00 -6.25 7.69
C GLY A 404 19.82 -6.22 9.21
N VAL A 405 18.91 -7.06 9.73
CA VAL A 405 18.79 -7.34 11.16
C VAL A 405 20.07 -8.06 11.62
N ARG A 406 20.56 -7.76 12.82
CA ARG A 406 21.81 -8.35 13.33
C ARG A 406 21.64 -9.85 13.54
N ALA A 407 22.40 -10.66 12.80
CA ALA A 407 22.49 -12.09 13.02
C ALA A 407 23.55 -12.40 14.10
N HIS A 408 23.20 -13.28 15.05
CA HIS A 408 24.13 -13.78 16.07
C HIS A 408 24.74 -15.13 15.67
N GLY A 409 23.99 -15.93 14.91
CA GLY A 409 24.45 -17.19 14.34
C GLY A 409 23.43 -18.30 14.46
N GLN A 410 23.85 -19.51 14.10
CA GLN A 410 23.04 -20.73 14.22
C GLN A 410 23.07 -21.25 15.66
N LEU A 411 21.99 -21.87 16.12
CA LEU A 411 21.94 -22.63 17.37
C LEU A 411 22.82 -23.90 17.28
N ARG A 412 23.47 -24.30 18.38
CA ARG A 412 24.26 -25.55 18.45
C ARG A 412 23.39 -26.80 18.30
N HIS A 413 22.23 -26.78 18.93
CA HIS A 413 21.27 -27.88 18.90
C HIS A 413 20.04 -27.48 18.11
N ASP A 414 19.52 -28.43 17.32
CA ASP A 414 18.19 -28.29 16.72
C ASP A 414 17.15 -28.39 17.84
N VAL A 415 16.62 -27.25 18.26
CA VAL A 415 15.65 -27.14 19.36
C VAL A 415 14.27 -27.64 18.94
N TYR A 416 13.95 -27.50 17.65
CA TYR A 416 12.64 -27.79 17.09
C TYR A 416 12.55 -29.19 16.45
N GLY A 417 13.68 -29.88 16.25
CA GLY A 417 13.72 -31.24 15.72
C GLY A 417 13.38 -31.35 14.23
N GLY A 418 13.42 -30.25 13.49
CA GLY A 418 13.05 -30.19 12.08
C GLY A 418 14.22 -30.31 11.09
N GLY A 419 15.45 -30.51 11.57
CA GLY A 419 16.66 -30.60 10.75
C GLY A 419 17.11 -29.28 10.10
N SER A 420 16.28 -28.24 10.17
CA SER A 420 16.59 -26.91 9.66
C SER A 420 17.41 -26.10 10.67
N ALA A 421 18.45 -25.42 10.16
CA ALA A 421 19.35 -24.59 10.93
C ALA A 421 18.60 -23.39 11.55
N CYS A 422 18.25 -23.46 12.83
CA CYS A 422 17.68 -22.32 13.53
C CYS A 422 18.74 -21.23 13.78
N ARG A 423 18.41 -19.98 13.49
CA ARG A 423 19.31 -18.82 13.66
C ARG A 423 18.69 -17.75 14.54
N VAL A 424 19.55 -17.07 15.29
CA VAL A 424 19.18 -15.99 16.23
C VAL A 424 19.46 -14.62 15.61
N TYR A 425 18.48 -13.74 15.71
CA TYR A 425 18.51 -12.37 15.19
C TYR A 425 18.10 -11.37 16.27
N SER A 426 18.66 -10.16 16.23
CA SER A 426 18.22 -9.05 17.07
C SER A 426 18.14 -7.73 16.31
N GLN A 427 17.16 -6.91 16.65
CA GLN A 427 16.99 -5.57 16.11
C GLN A 427 16.77 -4.55 17.22
N ASP A 428 17.59 -3.49 17.23
CA ASP A 428 17.39 -2.34 18.10
C ASP A 428 16.52 -1.28 17.40
N PHE A 429 15.52 -0.78 18.11
CA PHE A 429 14.62 0.31 17.69
C PHE A 429 14.81 1.58 18.53
N ALA A 430 15.61 1.51 19.59
CA ALA A 430 15.84 2.60 20.55
C ALA A 430 16.87 3.67 20.11
N GLY A 431 17.38 3.63 18.88
CA GLY A 431 18.38 4.58 18.38
C GLY A 431 17.88 6.01 18.20
N GLU A 432 18.81 6.97 18.03
CA GLU A 432 18.48 8.38 17.78
C GLU A 432 17.52 8.52 16.57
N GLY A 433 16.39 9.19 16.79
CA GLY A 433 15.35 9.40 15.78
C GLY A 433 14.39 8.20 15.57
N GLY A 434 14.61 7.05 16.21
CA GLY A 434 13.70 5.89 16.15
C GLY A 434 13.58 5.23 14.77
N VAL A 435 14.41 5.62 13.81
CA VAL A 435 14.47 5.05 12.45
C VAL A 435 15.68 4.12 12.36
N PRO A 436 15.48 2.79 12.22
CA PRO A 436 16.60 1.88 12.01
C PRO A 436 17.36 2.19 10.71
N PRO A 437 18.71 2.20 10.70
CA PRO A 437 19.49 2.50 9.51
C PRO A 437 19.19 1.60 8.30
N TRP A 438 18.73 0.37 8.55
CA TRP A 438 18.36 -0.54 7.47
C TRP A 438 17.09 -0.12 6.73
N LEU A 439 16.18 0.62 7.37
CA LEU A 439 14.96 1.08 6.72
C LEU A 439 15.28 2.03 5.57
N GLU A 440 16.28 2.90 5.76
CA GLU A 440 16.80 3.77 4.70
C GLU A 440 17.46 2.97 3.57
N ARG A 441 18.09 1.82 3.86
CA ARG A 441 18.68 0.95 2.83
C ARG A 441 17.63 0.21 1.99
N LEU A 442 16.48 -0.10 2.59
CA LEU A 442 15.37 -0.74 1.88
C LEU A 442 14.61 0.23 0.99
N ARG A 443 14.77 1.54 1.20
CA ARG A 443 14.12 2.56 0.39
C ARG A 443 14.41 2.27 -1.09
N PRO A 444 13.38 2.08 -1.93
CA PRO A 444 13.61 1.84 -3.34
C PRO A 444 14.46 2.99 -3.89
N PRO A 445 15.53 2.70 -4.65
CA PRO A 445 16.31 3.75 -5.28
C PRO A 445 15.32 4.65 -6.01
N ALA A 446 15.45 5.97 -5.84
CA ALA A 446 14.60 6.90 -6.54
C ALA A 446 14.64 6.50 -8.01
N PRO A 447 13.51 6.10 -8.62
CA PRO A 447 13.53 5.71 -10.02
C PRO A 447 14.13 6.87 -10.78
N ALA A 448 15.08 6.60 -11.67
CA ALA A 448 15.47 7.58 -12.68
C ALA A 448 14.14 8.07 -13.27
N PRO A 449 13.80 9.35 -13.10
CA PRO A 449 12.46 9.82 -13.43
C PRO A 449 12.25 9.57 -14.91
N VAL A 450 11.24 8.77 -15.23
CA VAL A 450 10.65 8.85 -16.57
C VAL A 450 9.84 10.12 -16.53
N LEU A 451 10.47 11.18 -17.01
CA LEU A 451 9.80 12.43 -17.33
C LEU A 451 8.58 12.07 -18.18
N PRO A 452 7.35 12.46 -17.78
CA PRO A 452 6.19 12.30 -18.64
C PRO A 452 6.51 12.86 -20.03
N ASP A 453 6.12 12.15 -21.09
CA ASP A 453 6.24 12.66 -22.47
C ASP A 453 5.30 13.87 -22.73
N ASP A 454 4.56 14.31 -21.72
CA ASP A 454 3.75 15.54 -21.75
C ASP A 454 4.63 16.79 -21.65
N ALA A 455 4.90 17.39 -22.81
CA ALA A 455 5.65 18.63 -22.95
C ALA A 455 5.02 19.82 -22.20
N ALA A 456 3.69 19.85 -22.02
CA ALA A 456 3.00 20.94 -21.31
C ALA A 456 3.23 20.85 -19.80
N TRP A 457 3.14 19.64 -19.24
CA TRP A 457 3.51 19.39 -17.84
C TRP A 457 4.96 19.78 -17.58
N LEU A 458 5.89 19.33 -18.45
CA LEU A 458 7.31 19.60 -18.26
C LEU A 458 7.65 21.09 -18.38
N SER A 459 7.05 21.79 -19.34
CA SER A 459 7.21 23.24 -19.49
C SER A 459 6.80 24.01 -18.23
N ARG A 460 5.72 23.58 -17.57
CA ARG A 460 5.27 24.17 -16.29
C ARG A 460 6.28 23.92 -15.17
N ARG A 461 6.80 22.69 -15.05
CA ARG A 461 7.79 22.36 -14.01
C ARG A 461 9.14 23.03 -14.22
N ILE A 462 9.55 23.22 -15.47
CA ILE A 462 10.74 24.01 -15.81
C ILE A 462 10.54 25.47 -15.43
N ARG A 463 9.34 26.04 -15.67
CA ARG A 463 9.03 27.41 -15.23
C ARG A 463 9.18 27.55 -13.72
N GLU A 464 8.56 26.66 -12.95
CA GLU A 464 8.64 26.68 -11.48
C GLU A 464 10.08 26.51 -10.97
N ALA A 465 10.87 25.65 -11.60
CA ALA A 465 12.28 25.47 -11.27
C ALA A 465 13.12 26.71 -11.61
N LEU A 466 12.85 27.37 -12.74
CA LEU A 466 13.50 28.62 -13.13
C LEU A 466 13.12 29.79 -12.21
N ASP A 467 11.88 29.87 -11.73
CA ASP A 467 11.47 30.83 -10.69
C ASP A 467 12.29 30.65 -9.40
N GLY A 468 12.62 29.39 -9.09
CA GLY A 468 13.45 28.97 -7.97
C GLY A 468 14.96 28.95 -8.22
N LEU A 469 15.46 29.32 -9.42
CA LEU A 469 16.84 29.03 -9.87
C LEU A 469 17.94 29.47 -8.89
N HIS A 470 17.74 30.61 -8.21
CA HIS A 470 18.71 31.20 -7.27
C HIS A 470 18.43 30.85 -5.81
N ARG A 471 17.51 29.91 -5.54
CA ARG A 471 17.11 29.49 -4.20
C ARG A 471 17.26 27.96 -4.10
N PRO A 472 18.42 27.46 -3.62
CA PRO A 472 18.70 26.02 -3.55
C PRO A 472 17.61 25.22 -2.84
N GLN A 473 16.96 25.79 -1.83
CA GLN A 473 15.87 25.16 -1.08
C GLN A 473 14.62 24.94 -1.94
N LEU A 474 14.32 25.85 -2.88
CA LEU A 474 13.18 25.67 -3.79
C LEU A 474 13.51 24.67 -4.89
N LEU A 475 14.76 24.64 -5.36
CA LEU A 475 15.22 23.62 -6.30
C LEU A 475 15.23 22.22 -5.67
N ALA A 476 15.54 22.11 -4.37
CA ALA A 476 15.46 20.86 -3.62
C ALA A 476 14.03 20.31 -3.51
N CYS A 477 13.01 21.15 -3.68
CA CYS A 477 11.61 20.75 -3.74
C CYS A 477 11.11 20.56 -5.18
N SER A 478 11.97 20.74 -6.19
CA SER A 478 11.56 20.67 -7.59
C SER A 478 11.22 19.23 -7.99
N PRO A 479 10.09 19.00 -8.70
CA PRO A 479 9.79 17.71 -9.31
C PRO A 479 10.81 17.26 -10.37
N LEU A 480 11.71 18.15 -10.80
CA LEU A 480 12.81 17.85 -11.72
C LEU A 480 14.09 17.41 -11.01
N LEU A 481 14.16 17.54 -9.68
CA LEU A 481 15.34 17.14 -8.91
C LEU A 481 15.75 15.67 -9.12
N PRO A 482 14.83 14.70 -9.23
CA PRO A 482 15.22 13.31 -9.48
C PRO A 482 15.97 13.12 -10.81
N VAL A 483 15.82 14.06 -11.76
CA VAL A 483 16.45 14.01 -13.08
C VAL A 483 17.91 14.44 -13.01
N ALA A 484 18.16 15.47 -12.19
CA ALA A 484 19.47 16.07 -12.05
C ALA A 484 20.28 15.48 -10.87
N GLY A 485 19.64 14.73 -9.98
CA GLY A 485 20.26 14.16 -8.78
C GLY A 485 20.28 15.14 -7.60
N ASP A 486 20.84 16.34 -7.81
CA ASP A 486 20.94 17.36 -6.76
C ASP A 486 20.59 18.79 -7.24
N PRO A 487 20.36 19.75 -6.34
CA PRO A 487 19.95 21.11 -6.71
C PRO A 487 21.00 21.87 -7.52
N ALA A 488 22.29 21.60 -7.31
CA ALA A 488 23.36 22.27 -8.03
C ALA A 488 23.41 21.79 -9.49
N THR A 489 23.31 20.48 -9.71
CA THR A 489 23.20 19.88 -11.04
C THR A 489 21.91 20.30 -11.74
N LEU A 490 20.80 20.45 -11.01
CA LEU A 490 19.54 20.93 -11.60
C LEU A 490 19.67 22.36 -12.12
N ARG A 491 20.28 23.23 -11.32
CA ARG A 491 20.58 24.61 -11.74
C ARG A 491 21.47 24.63 -12.98
N GLU A 492 22.56 23.88 -12.96
CA GLU A 492 23.50 23.80 -14.09
C GLU A 492 22.82 23.29 -15.36
N LEU A 493 21.95 22.28 -15.24
CA LEU A 493 21.18 21.73 -16.35
C LEU A 493 20.27 22.80 -16.97
N LEU A 494 19.55 23.57 -16.16
CA LEU A 494 18.66 24.64 -16.62
C LEU A 494 19.45 25.79 -17.27
N GLU A 495 20.53 26.24 -16.65
CA GLU A 495 21.41 27.29 -17.18
C GLU A 495 22.04 26.84 -18.52
N SER A 496 22.55 25.62 -18.57
CA SER A 496 23.12 25.04 -19.79
C SER A 496 22.09 24.91 -20.91
N GLY A 497 20.84 24.58 -20.59
CA GLY A 497 19.74 24.54 -21.54
C GLY A 497 19.39 25.93 -22.09
N VAL A 498 19.36 26.96 -21.24
CA VAL A 498 19.18 28.37 -21.68
C VAL A 498 20.35 28.80 -22.58
N GLN A 499 21.58 28.46 -22.21
CA GLN A 499 22.77 28.73 -23.03
C GLN A 499 22.75 28.00 -24.38
N HIS A 500 22.17 26.80 -24.43
CA HIS A 500 21.97 26.09 -25.69
C HIS A 500 21.03 26.85 -26.64
N LEU A 501 19.91 27.37 -26.13
CA LEU A 501 18.98 28.19 -26.92
C LEU A 501 19.63 29.49 -27.42
N LEU A 502 20.45 30.14 -26.59
CA LEU A 502 21.20 31.35 -26.98
C LEU A 502 22.18 31.10 -28.14
N LYS A 503 22.67 29.86 -28.29
CA LYS A 503 23.61 29.44 -29.34
C LYS A 503 22.93 28.79 -30.54
N SER A 504 21.59 28.73 -30.56
CA SER A 504 20.86 28.14 -31.68
C SER A 504 21.10 28.92 -32.98
N THR A 505 21.04 28.24 -34.11
CA THR A 505 21.05 28.86 -35.45
C THR A 505 19.68 29.40 -35.85
N VAL A 506 18.63 29.03 -35.11
CA VAL A 506 17.25 29.46 -35.36
C VAL A 506 16.97 30.76 -34.60
N ALA A 507 16.72 31.86 -35.33
CA ALA A 507 16.56 33.19 -34.76
C ALA A 507 15.48 33.27 -33.65
N THR A 508 14.37 32.54 -33.79
CA THR A 508 13.29 32.52 -32.79
C THR A 508 13.67 31.80 -31.50
N GLU A 509 14.56 30.81 -31.56
CA GLU A 509 15.08 30.11 -30.38
C GLU A 509 16.09 30.98 -29.64
N VAL A 510 16.95 31.68 -30.38
CA VAL A 510 17.87 32.67 -29.82
C VAL A 510 17.10 33.77 -29.10
N GLU A 511 16.03 34.29 -29.69
CA GLU A 511 15.16 35.29 -29.08
C GLU A 511 14.49 34.77 -27.80
N ALA A 512 13.99 33.53 -27.81
CA ALA A 512 13.44 32.88 -26.63
C ALA A 512 14.52 32.65 -25.53
N GLY A 513 15.73 32.22 -25.92
CA GLY A 513 16.88 32.08 -25.03
C GLY A 513 17.29 33.40 -24.38
N ARG A 514 17.27 34.52 -25.13
CA ARG A 514 17.53 35.87 -24.59
C ARG A 514 16.50 36.28 -23.54
N ILE A 515 15.22 36.00 -23.78
CA ILE A 515 14.16 36.26 -22.80
C ILE A 515 14.39 35.46 -21.51
N LEU A 516 14.66 34.15 -21.63
CA LEU A 516 14.89 33.29 -20.47
C LEU A 516 16.15 33.69 -19.69
N SER A 517 17.25 34.00 -20.38
CA SER A 517 18.50 34.45 -19.77
C SER A 517 18.29 35.73 -18.98
N GLN A 518 17.71 36.76 -19.61
CA GLN A 518 17.53 38.06 -18.96
C GLN A 518 16.54 38.02 -17.80
N TYR A 519 15.49 37.19 -17.89
CA TYR A 519 14.44 37.12 -16.87
C TYR A 519 14.83 36.20 -15.70
N TYR A 520 15.26 34.97 -15.97
CA TYR A 520 15.48 33.95 -14.94
C TYR A 520 16.93 33.89 -14.45
N VAL A 521 17.91 33.97 -15.36
CA VAL A 521 19.33 33.77 -15.03
C VAL A 521 19.94 35.08 -14.52
N GLU A 522 19.90 36.13 -15.33
CA GLU A 522 20.51 37.44 -15.03
C GLU A 522 19.63 38.34 -14.15
N ARG A 523 18.31 38.07 -14.09
CA ARG A 523 17.32 38.87 -13.35
C ARG A 523 17.39 40.37 -13.64
N CYS A 524 17.52 40.75 -14.91
CA CYS A 524 17.68 42.14 -15.35
C CYS A 524 16.45 43.04 -15.11
N GLY A 525 15.28 42.49 -14.80
CA GLY A 525 14.06 43.26 -14.53
C GLY A 525 12.78 42.46 -14.77
N GLY A 526 11.63 43.13 -14.67
CA GLY A 526 10.32 42.54 -14.95
C GLY A 526 10.06 42.28 -16.43
N HIS A 527 8.97 41.55 -16.74
CA HIS A 527 8.60 41.19 -18.12
C HIS A 527 8.51 42.38 -19.08
N GLU A 528 7.96 43.51 -18.62
CA GLU A 528 7.78 44.72 -19.43
C GLU A 528 9.12 45.39 -19.78
N PHE A 529 10.05 45.43 -18.82
CA PHE A 529 11.39 45.97 -19.04
C PHE A 529 12.15 45.17 -20.10
N ILE A 530 12.10 43.84 -20.02
CA ILE A 530 12.78 42.96 -20.99
C ILE A 530 12.13 43.05 -22.36
N ALA A 531 10.79 43.11 -22.44
CA ALA A 531 10.08 43.27 -23.70
C ALA A 531 10.49 44.55 -24.43
N ILE A 532 10.57 45.69 -23.73
CA ILE A 532 11.03 46.97 -24.29
C ILE A 532 12.48 46.88 -24.78
N ARG A 533 13.37 46.32 -23.94
CA ARG A 533 14.80 46.18 -24.27
C ARG A 533 15.06 45.30 -25.50
N LEU A 534 14.22 44.29 -25.71
CA LEU A 534 14.30 43.40 -26.87
C LEU A 534 13.48 43.90 -28.07
N HIS A 535 12.88 45.09 -27.97
CA HIS A 535 12.00 45.67 -29.00
C HIS A 535 10.82 44.76 -29.39
N LEU A 536 10.22 44.08 -28.40
CA LEU A 536 9.10 43.16 -28.59
C LEU A 536 7.80 43.75 -28.07
N SER A 537 6.71 43.52 -28.81
CA SER A 537 5.37 43.73 -28.26
C SER A 537 5.11 42.75 -27.11
N ARG A 538 4.23 43.13 -26.19
CA ARG A 538 3.85 42.29 -25.04
C ARG A 538 3.35 40.90 -25.48
N ALA A 539 2.55 40.83 -26.54
CA ALA A 539 2.04 39.56 -27.07
C ALA A 539 3.17 38.68 -27.63
N THR A 540 4.10 39.27 -28.38
CA THR A 540 5.25 38.54 -28.92
C THR A 540 6.16 38.04 -27.79
N TYR A 541 6.39 38.86 -26.76
CA TYR A 541 7.17 38.48 -25.59
C TYR A 541 6.62 37.22 -24.92
N PHE A 542 5.35 37.18 -24.55
CA PHE A 542 4.77 36.01 -23.87
C PHE A 542 4.72 34.78 -24.76
N ARG A 543 4.47 34.95 -26.06
CA ARG A 543 4.53 33.85 -27.02
C ARG A 543 5.94 33.25 -27.09
N ARG A 544 6.98 34.08 -27.13
CA ARG A 544 8.39 33.64 -27.15
C ARG A 544 8.83 33.06 -25.82
N LEU A 545 8.36 33.58 -24.69
CA LEU A 545 8.59 33.01 -23.37
C LEU A 545 8.03 31.59 -23.27
N ASN A 546 6.76 31.40 -23.66
CA ASN A 546 6.12 30.08 -23.64
C ASN A 546 6.81 29.10 -24.61
N GLN A 547 7.19 29.57 -25.80
CA GLN A 547 7.97 28.80 -26.76
C GLN A 547 9.33 28.39 -26.18
N GLY A 548 10.04 29.31 -25.51
CA GLY A 548 11.33 29.03 -24.87
C GLY A 548 11.23 27.96 -23.78
N LEU A 549 10.19 28.00 -22.95
CA LEU A 549 9.94 26.97 -21.94
C LEU A 549 9.67 25.59 -22.56
N ALA A 550 8.92 25.54 -23.67
CA ALA A 550 8.68 24.31 -24.40
C ALA A 550 9.95 23.75 -25.06
N LEU A 551 10.79 24.62 -25.64
CA LEU A 551 12.08 24.20 -26.21
C LEU A 551 13.05 23.71 -25.14
N LEU A 552 13.10 24.40 -23.99
CA LEU A 552 13.92 23.99 -22.86
C LEU A 552 13.49 22.63 -22.31
N ALA A 553 12.18 22.34 -22.31
CA ALA A 553 11.65 21.01 -22.00
C ALA A 553 12.23 19.93 -22.91
N THR A 554 12.27 20.16 -24.22
CA THR A 554 12.87 19.23 -25.19
C THR A 554 14.37 19.04 -24.98
N VAL A 555 15.11 20.11 -24.66
CA VAL A 555 16.56 20.05 -24.39
C VAL A 555 16.87 19.29 -23.11
N VAL A 556 16.06 19.48 -22.06
CA VAL A 556 16.19 18.72 -20.82
C VAL A 556 15.88 17.25 -21.08
N LEU A 557 14.78 16.93 -21.76
CA LEU A 557 14.42 15.55 -22.11
C LEU A 557 15.52 14.81 -22.88
N SER A 558 16.13 15.48 -23.87
CA SER A 558 17.16 14.85 -24.71
C SER A 558 18.44 14.53 -23.94
N ARG A 559 18.78 15.31 -22.91
CA ARG A 559 19.94 15.06 -22.04
C ARG A 559 19.70 14.00 -20.97
N CYS A 560 18.43 13.71 -20.69
CA CYS A 560 18.03 12.77 -19.64
C CYS A 560 17.68 11.38 -20.17
N ARG A 561 17.61 11.20 -21.49
CA ARG A 561 17.54 9.87 -22.11
C ARG A 561 18.94 9.22 -22.09
N PRO A 562 19.09 7.97 -21.63
CA PRO A 562 20.35 7.26 -21.79
C PRO A 562 20.66 7.14 -23.28
N VAL A 563 21.91 7.38 -23.66
CA VAL A 563 22.41 7.02 -25.00
C VAL A 563 22.27 5.50 -25.10
N THR A 564 21.29 5.03 -25.85
CA THR A 564 21.20 3.62 -26.22
C THR A 564 22.35 3.32 -27.17
N SER A 565 23.43 2.75 -26.63
CA SER A 565 24.44 2.01 -27.39
C SER A 565 24.08 0.55 -27.44
#